data_AF-A0A954GJ43-F1
#
_entry.id   AF-A0A954GJ43-F1
#
_cell.length_a   1.000
_cell.length_b   1.000
_cell.length_c   1.000
_cell.angle_alpha   90.00
_cell.angle_beta   90.00
_cell.angle_gamma   90.00
#
_symmetry.space_group_name_H-M   'P 1'
#
loop_
_entity.id
_entity.type
_entity.pdbx_description
1 polymer ?
#
loop_
_entity_poly.entity_id
_entity_poly.type
_entity_poly.pdbx_seq_one_letter_code
_entity_poly.pdbx_strand_id
1 'polypeptide(L)'
;MNTSTTPKVQYAYADGSSNTVRPASLTYPDGRVVTYNYGTGGGMEDACSRVSQLVDSDGSSTVLAEYEYLGLGTIVQVDHPQPDLEYTLIDLSGSTDPDTGWDNPCYPFKKSARSTPATSTQ
;
A
#
# COMPACT_ATOMS: atom_id res chain seq x y z
N MET A 1 3.02 9.48 -36.11
CA MET A 1 3.10 9.42 -34.64
C MET A 1 3.09 10.86 -34.16
N ASN A 2 2.03 11.32 -33.49
CA ASN A 2 1.95 12.73 -33.05
C ASN A 2 2.71 12.89 -31.74
N THR A 3 3.82 13.60 -31.78
CA THR A 3 4.75 13.82 -30.66
C THR A 3 4.54 15.15 -29.93
N SER A 4 3.35 15.75 -30.00
CA SER A 4 3.07 17.10 -29.47
C SER A 4 2.06 17.09 -28.32
N THR A 5 2.27 16.24 -27.33
CA THR A 5 1.58 16.33 -26.04
C THR A 5 2.58 16.09 -24.93
N THR A 6 2.72 17.03 -24.00
CA THR A 6 3.53 16.83 -22.79
C THR A 6 2.88 15.70 -21.96
N PRO A 7 3.63 14.68 -21.54
CA PRO A 7 3.10 13.65 -20.65
C PRO A 7 2.57 14.30 -19.36
N LYS A 8 1.39 13.89 -18.92
CA LYS A 8 0.72 14.41 -17.73
C LYS A 8 0.21 13.27 -16.85
N VAL A 9 0.32 13.46 -15.55
CA VAL A 9 -0.34 12.61 -14.55
C VAL A 9 -1.69 13.24 -14.23
N GLN A 10 -2.74 12.42 -14.19
CA GLN A 10 -4.08 12.85 -13.81
C GLN A 10 -4.43 12.31 -12.43
N TYR A 11 -5.17 13.10 -11.66
CA TYR A 11 -5.62 12.76 -10.33
C TYR A 11 -7.15 12.80 -10.31
N ALA A 12 -7.78 11.72 -9.84
CA ALA A 12 -9.20 11.70 -9.55
C ALA A 12 -9.41 11.84 -8.04
N TYR A 13 -10.50 12.52 -7.65
CA TYR A 13 -10.88 12.71 -6.25
C TYR A 13 -12.33 12.29 -6.06
N ALA A 14 -12.66 11.88 -4.82
CA ALA A 14 -14.04 11.72 -4.40
C ALA A 14 -14.81 13.04 -4.54
N ASP A 15 -16.09 12.93 -4.90
CA ASP A 15 -16.97 14.05 -5.24
C ASP A 15 -17.51 14.83 -4.02
N GLY A 16 -17.17 14.38 -2.80
CA GLY A 16 -17.61 15.00 -1.55
C GLY A 16 -19.02 14.58 -1.11
N SER A 17 -19.76 13.78 -1.88
CA SER A 17 -21.13 13.37 -1.54
C SER A 17 -21.22 12.55 -0.23
N SER A 18 -20.16 11.80 0.08
CA SER A 18 -20.01 11.04 1.33
C SER A 18 -19.23 11.80 2.41
N ASN A 19 -19.19 13.14 2.34
CA ASN A 19 -18.37 13.99 3.23
C ASN A 19 -16.87 13.62 3.22
N THR A 20 -16.38 13.14 2.08
CA THR A 20 -14.97 12.78 1.89
C THR A 20 -14.43 13.49 0.65
N VAL A 21 -13.33 14.23 0.80
CA VAL A 21 -12.57 14.82 -0.31
C VAL A 21 -11.19 14.18 -0.25
N ARG A 22 -11.01 13.08 -0.99
CA ARG A 22 -9.82 12.24 -0.94
C ARG A 22 -9.45 11.70 -2.32
N PRO A 23 -8.16 11.44 -2.61
CA PRO A 23 -7.74 10.88 -3.89
C PRO A 23 -8.38 9.53 -4.17
N ALA A 24 -8.93 9.33 -5.37
CA ALA A 24 -9.52 8.06 -5.79
C ALA A 24 -8.55 7.25 -6.67
N SER A 25 -7.88 7.92 -7.60
CA SER A 25 -6.91 7.28 -8.49
C SER A 25 -5.89 8.26 -9.06
N LEU A 26 -4.79 7.70 -9.54
CA LEU A 26 -3.71 8.37 -10.23
C LEU A 26 -3.48 7.68 -11.58
N THR A 27 -3.64 8.43 -12.67
CA THR A 27 -3.46 7.93 -14.04
C THR A 27 -2.18 8.49 -14.62
N TYR A 28 -1.25 7.62 -14.99
CA TYR A 28 0.02 7.98 -15.60
C TYR A 28 -0.14 8.23 -17.11
N PRO A 29 0.82 8.93 -17.73
CA PRO A 29 0.77 9.26 -19.16
C PRO A 29 0.78 8.03 -20.08
N ASP A 30 1.31 6.90 -19.60
CA ASP A 30 1.36 5.60 -20.28
C ASP A 30 0.03 4.84 -20.22
N GLY A 31 -0.96 5.36 -19.50
CA GLY A 31 -2.28 4.74 -19.30
C GLY A 31 -2.37 3.87 -18.03
N ARG A 32 -1.27 3.68 -17.30
CA ARG A 32 -1.27 2.95 -16.02
C ARG A 32 -2.13 3.70 -14.99
N VAL A 33 -2.98 2.97 -14.26
CA VAL A 33 -3.86 3.54 -13.24
C VAL A 33 -3.59 2.91 -11.89
N VAL A 34 -3.21 3.74 -10.92
CA VAL A 34 -3.09 3.35 -9.51
C VAL A 34 -4.35 3.81 -8.78
N THR A 35 -5.03 2.88 -8.12
CA THR A 35 -6.26 3.13 -7.37
C THR A 35 -5.98 3.11 -5.87
N TYR A 36 -6.53 4.10 -5.16
CA TYR A 36 -6.50 4.16 -3.70
C TYR A 36 -7.74 3.45 -3.15
N ASN A 37 -7.55 2.26 -2.57
CA ASN A 37 -8.63 1.50 -1.95
C ASN A 37 -8.76 1.91 -0.47
N TYR A 38 -9.98 2.25 -0.05
CA TYR A 38 -10.31 2.67 1.31
C TYR A 38 -10.95 1.54 2.14
N GLY A 39 -10.81 0.30 1.69
CA GLY A 39 -11.38 -0.87 2.37
C GLY A 39 -12.89 -0.99 2.14
N THR A 40 -13.57 -1.56 3.14
CA THR A 40 -15.03 -1.74 3.07
C THR A 40 -15.74 -0.41 3.35
N GLY A 41 -16.74 -0.07 2.53
CA GLY A 41 -17.57 1.13 2.75
C GLY A 41 -18.23 1.12 4.12
N GLY A 42 -18.14 2.23 4.86
CA GLY A 42 -18.57 2.35 6.26
C GLY A 42 -17.63 1.71 7.29
N GLY A 43 -16.53 1.09 6.86
CA GLY A 43 -15.45 0.61 7.73
C GLY A 43 -14.63 1.75 8.34
N MET A 44 -13.69 1.41 9.23
CA MET A 44 -12.85 2.41 9.90
C MET A 44 -11.91 3.13 8.93
N GLU A 45 -11.38 2.40 7.95
CA GLU A 45 -10.54 2.91 6.87
C GLU A 45 -11.32 3.93 6.03
N ASP A 46 -12.54 3.59 5.65
CA ASP A 46 -13.42 4.46 4.88
C ASP A 46 -13.84 5.71 5.65
N ALA A 47 -14.29 5.55 6.91
CA ALA A 47 -14.74 6.65 7.75
C ALA A 47 -13.61 7.65 8.07
N CYS A 48 -12.38 7.15 8.29
CA CYS A 48 -11.22 7.99 8.55
C CYS A 48 -10.47 8.40 7.27
N SER A 49 -10.94 8.02 6.08
CA SER A 49 -10.25 8.24 4.80
C SER A 49 -8.80 7.74 4.79
N ARG A 50 -8.56 6.58 5.40
CA ARG A 50 -7.26 5.89 5.42
C ARG A 50 -7.19 4.90 4.25
N VAL A 51 -6.09 4.94 3.51
CA VAL A 51 -5.89 4.05 2.36
C VAL A 51 -5.56 2.67 2.88
N SER A 52 -6.41 1.68 2.63
CA SER A 52 -6.15 0.29 3.00
C SER A 52 -5.17 -0.37 2.03
N GLN A 53 -5.33 -0.13 0.72
CA GLN A 53 -4.49 -0.77 -0.30
C GLN A 53 -4.23 0.17 -1.48
N LEU A 54 -3.07 0.02 -2.10
CA LEU A 54 -2.78 0.58 -3.43
C LEU A 54 -2.87 -0.54 -4.45
N VAL A 55 -3.71 -0.33 -5.46
CA VAL A 55 -3.93 -1.32 -6.51
C VAL A 55 -3.52 -0.73 -7.84
N ASP A 56 -2.57 -1.38 -8.50
CA ASP A 56 -2.22 -1.09 -9.88
C ASP A 56 -3.16 -1.83 -10.82
N SER A 57 -3.70 -1.12 -11.80
CA SER A 57 -4.65 -1.65 -12.78
C SER A 57 -4.01 -1.81 -14.16
N ASP A 58 -2.71 -2.16 -14.21
CA ASP A 58 -2.00 -2.48 -15.45
C ASP A 58 -2.29 -3.91 -15.91
N GLY A 59 -3.44 -4.10 -16.58
CA GLY A 59 -3.85 -5.39 -17.16
C GLY A 59 -4.28 -6.48 -16.17
N SER A 60 -3.93 -6.38 -14.89
CA SER A 60 -4.44 -7.18 -13.76
C SER A 60 -4.40 -6.34 -12.50
N SER A 61 -5.43 -6.44 -11.64
CA SER A 61 -5.48 -5.72 -10.35
C SER A 61 -4.40 -6.25 -9.40
N THR A 62 -3.22 -5.63 -9.46
CA THR A 62 -2.06 -6.03 -8.68
C THR A 62 -2.00 -5.15 -7.45
N VAL A 63 -2.07 -5.75 -6.26
CA VAL A 63 -1.88 -5.02 -5.01
C VAL A 63 -0.41 -4.64 -4.91
N LEU A 64 -0.12 -3.35 -4.81
CA LEU A 64 1.25 -2.81 -4.67
C LEU A 64 1.66 -2.67 -3.21
N ALA A 65 0.70 -2.30 -2.35
CA ALA A 65 0.92 -2.08 -0.94
C ALA A 65 -0.39 -2.26 -0.18
N GLU A 66 -0.30 -2.84 1.01
CA GLU A 66 -1.37 -2.92 2.00
C GLU A 66 -0.91 -2.20 3.26
N TYR A 67 -1.80 -1.41 3.86
CA TYR A 67 -1.46 -0.57 5.02
C TYR A 67 -2.26 -1.00 6.25
N GLU A 68 -1.55 -1.16 7.36
CA GLU A 68 -2.15 -1.31 8.68
C GLU A 68 -1.88 -0.08 9.54
N TYR A 69 -2.88 0.34 10.30
CA TYR A 69 -2.87 1.59 11.06
C TYR A 69 -3.11 1.36 12.55
N LEU A 70 -2.29 2.02 13.38
CA LEU A 70 -2.57 2.26 14.77
C LEU A 70 -3.26 3.62 14.94
N GLY A 71 -4.48 3.59 15.45
CA GLY A 71 -5.27 4.79 15.67
C GLY A 71 -5.61 5.54 14.38
N LEU A 72 -5.58 6.87 14.43
CA LEU A 72 -6.15 7.71 13.36
C LEU A 72 -5.27 7.82 12.10
N GLY A 73 -3.96 7.58 12.19
CA GLY A 73 -3.07 7.76 11.04
C GLY A 73 -1.65 7.23 11.16
N THR A 74 -1.30 6.57 12.27
CA THR A 74 0.03 5.99 12.41
C THR A 74 0.06 4.68 11.64
N ILE A 75 0.83 4.60 10.56
CA ILE A 75 1.04 3.35 9.83
C ILE A 75 2.00 2.48 10.64
N VAL A 76 1.60 1.24 10.93
CA VAL A 76 2.41 0.28 11.68
C VAL A 76 2.95 -0.85 10.81
N GLN A 77 2.29 -1.13 9.69
CA GLN A 77 2.74 -2.12 8.73
C GLN A 77 2.41 -1.67 7.31
N VAL A 78 3.33 -1.97 6.40
CA VAL A 78 3.17 -1.88 4.97
C VAL A 78 3.64 -3.18 4.35
N ASP A 79 2.69 -3.98 3.90
CA ASP A 79 2.97 -5.22 3.17
C ASP A 79 3.01 -4.91 1.68
N HIS A 80 4.12 -5.25 1.01
CA HIS A 80 4.14 -5.30 -0.45
C HIS A 80 4.08 -6.77 -0.88
N PRO A 81 2.98 -7.24 -1.47
CA PRO A 81 2.87 -8.62 -1.93
C PRO A 81 3.70 -8.87 -3.20
N GLN A 82 4.23 -7.81 -3.81
CA GLN A 82 5.30 -7.91 -4.82
C GLN A 82 6.62 -8.20 -4.09
N PRO A 83 7.47 -9.10 -4.63
CA PRO A 83 8.71 -9.49 -3.96
C PRO A 83 9.63 -8.29 -3.69
N ASP A 84 10.36 -8.37 -2.57
CA ASP A 84 11.49 -7.52 -2.14
C ASP A 84 11.22 -6.24 -1.32
N LEU A 85 10.02 -6.00 -0.78
CA LEU A 85 9.82 -4.85 0.13
C LEU A 85 8.76 -5.13 1.22
N GLU A 86 9.13 -5.13 2.49
CA GLU A 86 8.17 -5.09 3.61
C GLU A 86 8.64 -4.06 4.64
N TYR A 87 7.70 -3.31 5.20
CA TYR A 87 7.96 -2.38 6.31
C TYR A 87 7.02 -2.71 7.45
N THR A 88 7.55 -3.23 8.56
CA THR A 88 6.77 -3.55 9.74
C THR A 88 7.39 -2.93 10.99
N LEU A 89 6.54 -2.38 11.86
CA LEU A 89 6.88 -1.96 13.22
C LEU A 89 6.39 -2.96 14.27
N ILE A 90 5.76 -4.06 13.85
CA ILE A 90 5.29 -5.13 14.71
C ILE A 90 6.17 -6.37 14.57
N ASP A 91 6.34 -7.06 15.68
CA ASP A 91 7.03 -8.35 15.70
C ASP A 91 6.06 -9.44 15.21
N LEU A 92 6.39 -10.10 14.09
CA LEU A 92 5.57 -11.16 13.53
C LEU A 92 5.80 -12.44 14.33
N SER A 93 4.74 -13.03 14.89
CA SER A 93 4.82 -14.27 15.66
C SER A 93 5.46 -15.39 14.84
N GLY A 94 6.62 -15.89 15.27
CA GLY A 94 7.39 -16.93 14.57
C GLY A 94 8.48 -16.40 13.64
N SER A 95 8.68 -15.09 13.56
CA SER A 95 9.83 -14.47 12.92
C SER A 95 11.07 -14.63 13.79
N THR A 96 12.17 -15.16 13.24
CA THR A 96 13.51 -15.06 13.83
C THR A 96 14.28 -13.87 13.26
N ASP A 97 13.57 -12.85 12.76
CA ASP A 97 14.17 -11.65 12.22
C ASP A 97 14.82 -10.85 13.36
N PRO A 98 16.16 -10.75 13.42
CA PRO A 98 16.85 -10.00 14.46
C PRO A 98 16.54 -8.49 14.39
N ASP A 99 15.85 -8.01 13.35
CA ASP A 99 15.40 -6.63 13.18
C ASP A 99 13.96 -6.35 13.69
N THR A 100 13.20 -7.34 14.17
CA THR A 100 11.88 -7.12 14.81
C THR A 100 11.88 -7.58 16.27
N GLY A 101 11.88 -6.64 17.23
CA GLY A 101 11.86 -6.94 18.67
C GLY A 101 12.40 -5.79 19.54
N TRP A 102 12.02 -5.78 20.83
CA TRP A 102 12.48 -4.80 21.83
C TRP A 102 13.97 -4.96 22.22
N ASP A 103 14.65 -5.95 21.67
CA ASP A 103 16.00 -6.40 22.00
C ASP A 103 17.10 -5.83 21.10
N ASN A 104 16.79 -4.97 20.12
CA ASN A 104 17.79 -4.27 19.31
C ASN A 104 18.05 -2.83 19.84
N PRO A 105 19.12 -2.57 20.63
CA PRO A 105 19.28 -1.29 21.33
C PRO A 105 19.92 -0.20 20.47
N CYS A 106 20.28 -0.47 19.21
CA CYS A 106 21.22 0.38 18.47
C CYS A 106 20.75 0.86 17.09
N TYR A 107 19.60 0.42 16.57
CA TYR A 107 19.06 0.93 15.30
C TYR A 107 17.53 0.97 15.35
N PRO A 108 16.88 2.13 15.18
CA PRO A 108 15.43 2.18 15.35
C PRO A 108 14.63 1.69 14.14
N PHE A 109 15.21 1.50 12.94
CA PHE A 109 14.43 1.11 11.75
C PHE A 109 15.28 0.41 10.69
N LYS A 110 14.97 -0.84 10.33
CA LYS A 110 15.51 -1.49 9.13
C LYS A 110 14.45 -2.32 8.40
N LYS A 111 14.49 -2.24 7.07
CA LYS A 111 13.56 -2.89 6.13
C LYS A 111 13.89 -4.39 6.07
N SER A 112 12.90 -5.24 6.23
CA SER A 112 13.00 -6.68 6.03
C SER A 112 12.23 -7.06 4.77
N ALA A 113 12.71 -8.05 4.01
CA ALA A 113 12.04 -8.54 2.80
C ALA A 113 11.53 -9.96 3.06
N ARG A 114 10.22 -10.17 3.00
CA ARG A 114 9.60 -11.50 3.09
C ARG A 114 9.79 -12.24 1.77
N SER A 115 10.47 -13.37 1.81
CA SER A 115 10.51 -14.29 0.67
C SER A 115 9.17 -15.00 0.53
N THR A 116 8.58 -14.96 -0.66
CA THR A 116 7.37 -15.74 -0.97
C THR A 116 7.63 -17.22 -0.75
N PRO A 117 6.76 -17.97 -0.04
CA PRO A 117 6.91 -19.40 0.09
C PRO A 117 6.75 -20.06 -1.28
N ALA A 118 7.74 -20.88 -1.66
CA ALA A 118 7.69 -21.67 -2.87
C ALA A 118 6.41 -22.54 -2.87
N THR A 119 5.61 -22.44 -3.93
CA THR A 119 4.51 -23.37 -4.20
C THR A 119 5.09 -24.77 -4.35
N SER A 120 5.00 -25.58 -3.29
CA SER A 120 5.30 -27.01 -3.35
C SER A 120 4.13 -27.70 -4.04
N THR A 121 4.24 -27.94 -5.34
CA THR A 121 3.39 -28.89 -6.04
C THR A 121 3.76 -30.29 -5.57
N GLN A 122 2.83 -30.96 -4.88
CA GLN A 122 2.86 -32.43 -4.73
C GLN A 122 2.33 -33.10 -5.99
#